data_AF-A0A5K1GCR7-F1
#
_entry.id   AF-A0A5K1GCR7-F1
#
_cell.length_a   1.000
_cell.length_b   1.000
_cell.length_c   1.000
_cell.angle_alpha   90.00
_cell.angle_beta   90.00
_cell.angle_gamma   90.00
#
_symmetry.space_group_name_H-M   'P 1'
#
loop_
_entity.id
_entity.type
_entity.pdbx_description
1 polymer ?
#
loop_
_entity_poly.entity_id
_entity_poly.type
_entity_poly.pdbx_seq_one_letter_code
_entity_poly.pdbx_strand_id
1 'polypeptide(L)' 'FIGMALSYGLSLNISLVFSIQNQCILGNYIISVERLNQYMYVNSEAPELIEGSRPAVNWPDVGKVEIQDLK' A
#
# COMPACT_ATOMS: atom_id res chain seq x y z
N PHE A 1 9.44 -46.40 -24.59
CA PHE A 1 9.87 -45.96 -23.25
C PHE A 1 10.31 -44.49 -23.25
N ILE A 2 11.26 -44.09 -24.11
CA ILE A 2 11.79 -42.71 -24.21
C ILE A 2 10.72 -41.64 -24.47
N GLY A 3 9.78 -41.88 -25.40
CA GLY A 3 8.71 -40.92 -25.70
C GLY A 3 7.80 -40.62 -24.51
N MET A 4 7.45 -41.65 -23.73
CA MET A 4 6.66 -41.46 -22.50
C MET A 4 7.42 -40.65 -21.45
N ALA A 5 8.69 -40.98 -21.21
CA ALA A 5 9.52 -40.23 -20.26
C ALA A 5 9.65 -38.75 -20.65
N LEU A 6 9.84 -38.46 -21.94
CA LEU A 6 9.88 -37.09 -22.46
C LEU A 6 8.54 -36.37 -22.30
N SER A 7 7.41 -37.02 -22.63
CA SER A 7 6.08 -36.42 -22.45
C SER A 7 5.80 -36.08 -20.99
N TYR A 8 6.08 -37.00 -20.05
CA TYR A 8 5.91 -36.71 -18.62
C TYR A 8 6.86 -35.63 -18.13
N GLY A 9 8.13 -35.64 -18.55
CA GLY A 9 9.10 -34.59 -18.20
C GLY A 9 8.65 -33.21 -18.67
N LEU A 10 8.13 -33.11 -19.90
CA LEU A 10 7.60 -31.86 -20.45
C LEU A 10 6.36 -31.38 -19.68
N SER A 11 5.40 -32.27 -19.42
CA SER A 11 4.18 -31.94 -18.68
C SER A 11 4.49 -31.46 -17.26
N LEU A 12 5.38 -32.15 -16.55
CA LEU A 12 5.78 -31.76 -15.20
C LEU A 12 6.53 -30.42 -15.20
N ASN A 13 7.38 -30.16 -16.20
CA ASN A 13 8.07 -28.88 -16.33
C ASN A 13 7.08 -27.72 -16.50
N ILE A 14 6.09 -27.88 -17.39
CA ILE A 14 5.04 -26.87 -17.60
C ILE A 14 4.25 -26.63 -16.32
N SER A 15 3.83 -27.70 -15.61
CA SER A 15 3.12 -27.58 -14.34
C SER A 15 3.96 -26.89 -13.26
N LEU A 16 5.25 -27.17 -13.19
CA LEU A 16 6.16 -26.54 -12.23
C LEU A 16 6.32 -25.04 -12.50
N VAL A 17 6.56 -24.66 -13.77
CA VAL A 17 6.68 -23.26 -14.17
C VAL A 17 5.41 -22.48 -13.84
N PHE A 18 4.24 -23.05 -14.14
CA PHE A 18 2.96 -22.44 -13.79
C PHE A 18 2.78 -22.34 -12.27
N SER A 19 3.13 -23.37 -11.51
CA SER A 19 3.02 -23.35 -10.05
C SER A 19 3.89 -22.25 -9.43
N ILE A 20 5.14 -22.11 -9.87
CA ILE A 20 6.06 -21.04 -9.41
C ILE A 20 5.49 -19.67 -9.76
N GLN A 21 4.97 -19.49 -10.98
CA GLN A 21 4.36 -18.22 -11.38
C GLN A 21 3.17 -17.85 -10.46
N ASN A 22 2.28 -18.80 -10.18
CA ASN A 22 1.16 -18.57 -9.28
C ASN A 22 1.62 -18.25 -7.85
N GLN A 23 2.67 -18.90 -7.35
CA GLN A 23 3.22 -18.59 -6.03
C GLN A 23 3.75 -17.16 -5.96
N CYS A 24 4.44 -16.67 -7.00
CA CYS A 24 4.89 -15.29 -7.06
C CYS A 24 3.72 -14.29 -7.09
N ILE A 25 2.67 -14.59 -7.87
CA ILE A 25 1.47 -13.75 -7.96
C ILE A 25 0.76 -13.68 -6.59
N LEU A 26 0.58 -14.83 -5.94
CA LEU A 26 -0.03 -14.92 -4.61
C LEU A 26 0.79 -14.14 -3.57
N GLY A 27 2.12 -14.25 -3.60
CA GLY A 27 2.99 -13.47 -2.73
C GLY A 27 2.79 -11.96 -2.90
N ASN A 28 2.70 -11.48 -4.13
CA ASN A 28 2.41 -10.08 -4.40
C ASN A 28 1.05 -9.65 -3.85
N TYR A 29 0.00 -10.47 -4.01
CA TYR A 29 -1.33 -10.16 -3.49
C TYR A 29 -1.36 -10.09 -1.96
N ILE A 30 -0.67 -10.99 -1.27
CA ILE A 30 -0.58 -10.96 0.20
C ILE A 30 0.04 -9.63 0.67
N ILE A 31 1.16 -9.22 0.05
CA ILE A 31 1.82 -7.94 0.38
C ILE A 31 0.93 -6.73 0.06
N SER A 32 0.17 -6.78 -1.06
CA SER A 32 -0.78 -5.72 -1.40
C SER A 32 -1.89 -5.56 -0.34
N VAL A 33 -2.45 -6.68 0.13
CA VAL A 33 -3.48 -6.69 1.18
C VAL A 33 -2.91 -6.19 2.51
N GLU A 34 -1.69 -6.59 2.87
CA GLU A 34 -1.02 -6.14 4.09
C GLU A 34 -0.81 -4.62 4.09
N ARG A 35 -0.31 -4.05 2.98
CA ARG A 35 -0.15 -2.59 2.84
C ARG A 35 -1.47 -1.84 2.93
N LEU A 36 -2.52 -2.36 2.29
CA LEU A 36 -3.85 -1.76 2.38
C LEU A 36 -4.34 -1.76 3.83
N ASN A 37 -4.16 -2.87 4.54
CA ASN A 37 -4.52 -2.99 5.94
C ASN A 37 -3.73 -2.02 6.83
N GLN A 38 -2.43 -1.84 6.57
CA GLN A 38 -1.62 -0.83 7.28
C GLN A 38 -2.20 0.57 7.11
N TYR A 39 -2.57 0.98 5.88
CA TYR A 39 -3.16 2.30 5.63
C TYR A 39 -4.53 2.49 6.27
N MET A 40 -5.31 1.42 6.47
CA MET A 40 -6.61 1.50 7.15
C MET A 40 -6.50 1.88 8.63
N TYR A 41 -5.36 1.60 9.27
CA TYR A 41 -5.14 1.88 10.70
C TYR A 41 -4.15 3.03 10.95
N VAL A 42 -3.71 3.74 9.91
CA VAL A 42 -2.94 4.97 10.09
C VAL A 42 -3.83 6.02 10.77
N ASN A 43 -3.25 6.76 11.72
CA ASN A 43 -3.94 7.83 12.41
C ASN A 43 -4.45 8.86 11.39
N SER A 44 -5.72 9.22 11.51
CA SER A 44 -6.31 10.27 10.68
C SER A 44 -5.52 11.56 10.84
N GLU A 45 -5.27 12.24 9.72
CA GLU A 45 -4.80 13.61 9.74
C GLU A 45 -5.82 14.52 10.47
N ALA A 46 -5.38 15.70 10.86
CA ALA A 46 -6.25 16.72 11.42
C ALA A 46 -7.42 17.00 10.44
N PRO A 47 -8.64 17.19 10.95
CA PRO A 47 -9.79 17.47 10.12
C PRO A 47 -9.55 18.76 9.31
N GLU A 48 -10.00 18.75 8.05
CA GLU A 48 -9.85 19.90 7.12
C GLU A 48 -10.48 21.17 7.69
N LEU A 49 -11.61 21.02 8.38
CA LEU A 49 -12.34 22.12 9.00
C LEU A 49 -12.68 21.75 10.44
N ILE A 50 -12.30 22.63 11.36
CA ILE A 50 -12.69 22.56 12.77
C ILE A 50 -13.80 23.60 12.97
N GLU A 51 -15.03 23.11 13.08
CA GLU A 51 -16.20 23.95 13.34
C GLU A 51 -15.99 24.75 14.65
N GLY A 52 -15.98 26.07 14.54
CA GLY A 52 -15.77 26.98 15.67
C GLY A 52 -14.35 27.55 15.84
N SER A 53 -13.33 27.04 15.14
CA SER A 53 -11.97 27.60 15.19
C SER A 53 -11.52 28.26 13.87
N ARG A 54 -12.47 28.63 13.01
CA ARG A 54 -12.18 29.29 11.74
C ARG A 54 -11.71 30.72 11.98
N PRO A 55 -10.59 31.15 11.37
CA PRO A 55 -10.18 32.54 11.40
C PRO A 55 -11.23 33.45 10.77
N ALA A 56 -11.29 34.71 11.21
CA ALA A 56 -12.15 35.72 10.61
C ALA A 56 -11.79 35.94 9.12
N VAL A 57 -12.72 36.47 8.32
CA VAL A 57 -12.54 36.66 6.86
C VAL A 57 -11.35 37.54 6.52
N ASN A 58 -10.99 38.46 7.41
CA ASN A 58 -9.85 39.36 7.28
C ASN A 58 -8.52 38.76 7.76
N TRP A 59 -8.50 37.51 8.24
CA TRP A 59 -7.29 36.86 8.68
C TRP A 59 -6.43 36.36 7.50
N PRO A 60 -5.10 36.50 7.55
CA PRO A 60 -4.33 37.22 8.58
C PRO A 60 -4.24 38.73 8.27
N ASP A 61 -4.66 39.60 9.21
CA ASP A 61 -4.62 41.06 9.01
C ASP A 61 -3.21 41.66 8.99
N VAL A 62 -2.30 41.14 9.82
CA VAL A 62 -0.95 41.71 10.02
C VAL A 62 0.16 40.74 9.59
N GLY A 63 -0.16 39.46 9.37
CA GLY A 63 0.79 38.45 8.90
C GLY A 63 1.98 38.18 9.84
N LYS A 64 1.87 38.52 11.14
CA LYS A 64 2.94 38.29 12.12
C LYS A 64 2.94 36.83 12.56
N VAL A 65 4.09 36.16 12.43
CA VAL A 65 4.30 34.80 12.94
C VAL A 65 5.26 34.86 14.11
N GLU A 66 4.88 34.26 15.23
CA GLU A 66 5.73 34.09 16.41
C GLU A 66 5.94 32.61 16.65
N ILE A 67 7.20 32.21 16.77
CA ILE A 67 7.60 30.84 17.06
C ILE A 67 7.98 30.79 18.53
N GLN A 68 7.24 30.02 19.32
CA GLN A 68 7.48 29.85 20.75
C GLN A 68 7.81 28.38 21.02
N ASP A 69 8.94 28.14 21.70
CA ASP A 69 9.42 26.82 22.14
C ASP A 69 9.38 25.71 21.07
N LEU A 70 9.84 26.04 19.86
CA LEU A 70 10.07 25.04 18.83
C LEU A 70 11.35 24.27 19.15
N LYS A 71 11.23 22.97 19.44
CA LYS A 71 12.36 22.05 19.62
C LYS A 71 12.57 21.17 18.40
#